data_AF-A0AAC8TI26-F1
#
_entry.id   AF-A0AAC8TI26-F1
#
_cell.length_a   1.000
_cell.length_b   1.000
_cell.length_c   1.000
_cell.angle_alpha   90.00
_cell.angle_beta   90.00
_cell.angle_gamma   90.00
#
_symmetry.space_group_name_H-M   'P 1'
#
loop_
_entity.id
_entity.type
_entity.pdbx_description
1 polymer ?
#
loop_
_entity_poly.entity_id
_entity_poly.type
_entity_poly.pdbx_seq_one_letter_code
_entity_poly.pdbx_strand_id
1 'polypeptide(L)'
;MKPFDMPSEPRITELSWPTKIVLGAGALQRLPAQVARLNMKRPLVVTDAGVVKAGLAQRLYGVLKEAGVSFATFEEVKPDPTERDAFAGLEAYRANKCDGIIAIGGGSPLDAAKLVQVLTTHEPPLSRYDDATGGDQYVRDNMPPLIAIPTTAGTGSEVSRSGVATLSDTGRKTVIFSPFLMPKAAICDPELTLGLPPGPTAATGMDAFTHCLEAYLSNGFHPLADAVAIDGIARVARSLPRAFEDGRDLTARTDMMVAAMEGAMAFQKGLGACHALAHALTPISGVHHGLANAIVLPVVMEFNRPVSTARLARVALAMGDTSNAREEVLAGNAIERVRKLNAVIRIPSRLRDAGVKEQDLVRISEKAFVDASHRGNPRPCTQQDLLAMLRESF
;
A
#
# COMPACT_ATOMS: atom_id res chain seq x y z
N MET A 1 -4.58 -30.37 -10.17
CA MET A 1 -4.84 -29.06 -9.54
C MET A 1 -6.20 -29.15 -8.86
N LYS A 2 -6.28 -29.10 -7.52
CA LYS A 2 -7.58 -29.10 -6.84
C LYS A 2 -8.36 -27.83 -7.21
N PRO A 3 -9.67 -27.93 -7.48
CA PRO A 3 -10.52 -26.74 -7.63
C PRO A 3 -10.46 -25.97 -6.30
N PHE A 4 -10.38 -24.63 -6.40
CA PHE A 4 -10.36 -23.61 -5.35
C PHE A 4 -10.36 -24.09 -3.89
N ASP A 5 -9.42 -23.61 -3.06
CA ASP A 5 -9.37 -23.87 -1.61
C ASP A 5 -10.66 -23.39 -0.92
N MET A 6 -11.71 -24.23 -0.98
CA MET A 6 -12.95 -24.00 -0.26
C MET A 6 -12.68 -24.28 1.22
N PRO A 7 -13.10 -23.40 2.13
CA PRO A 7 -12.93 -23.63 3.55
C PRO A 7 -13.70 -24.90 3.95
N SER A 8 -13.17 -25.62 4.95
CA SER A 8 -13.81 -26.84 5.48
C SER A 8 -15.15 -26.56 6.16
N GLU A 9 -15.41 -25.32 6.54
CA GLU A 9 -16.67 -24.84 7.10
C GLU A 9 -17.20 -23.66 6.27
N PRO A 10 -18.53 -23.57 6.03
CA PRO A 10 -19.11 -22.45 5.30
C PRO A 10 -18.89 -21.13 6.08
N ARG A 11 -18.12 -20.21 5.50
CA ARG A 11 -17.92 -18.85 6.02
C ARG A 11 -18.65 -17.84 5.14
N ILE A 12 -19.47 -16.99 5.74
CA ILE A 12 -20.04 -15.83 5.06
C ILE A 12 -18.92 -14.79 4.91
N THR A 13 -18.72 -14.28 3.70
CA THR A 13 -17.74 -13.22 3.40
C THR A 13 -18.47 -12.09 2.67
N GLU A 14 -18.39 -10.88 3.21
CA GLU A 14 -18.93 -9.68 2.57
C GLU A 14 -17.85 -8.99 1.75
N LEU A 15 -18.20 -8.62 0.51
CA LEU A 15 -17.27 -8.07 -0.48
C LEU A 15 -17.82 -6.75 -1.02
N SER A 16 -16.98 -5.71 -1.11
CA SER A 16 -17.38 -4.39 -1.62
C SER A 16 -16.20 -3.66 -2.26
N TRP A 17 -16.37 -3.14 -3.49
CA TRP A 17 -15.39 -2.28 -4.18
C TRP A 17 -16.00 -0.96 -4.69
N PRO A 18 -16.29 0.02 -3.81
CA PRO A 18 -17.01 1.23 -4.22
C PRO A 18 -16.16 2.47 -4.58
N THR A 19 -14.87 2.36 -4.96
CA THR A 19 -14.10 3.51 -5.51
C THR A 19 -14.25 3.57 -7.02
N LYS A 20 -14.70 4.71 -7.55
CA LYS A 20 -14.69 4.97 -9.00
C LYS A 20 -13.26 5.20 -9.49
N ILE A 21 -12.75 4.32 -10.35
CA ILE A 21 -11.40 4.42 -10.91
C ILE A 21 -11.45 5.11 -12.28
N VAL A 22 -10.61 6.11 -12.48
CA VAL A 22 -10.31 6.73 -13.78
C VAL A 22 -8.85 6.41 -14.08
N LEU A 23 -8.61 5.47 -14.99
CA LEU A 23 -7.28 4.92 -15.28
C LEU A 23 -6.89 5.19 -16.73
N GLY A 24 -5.62 5.57 -16.92
CA GLY A 24 -5.01 5.71 -18.25
C GLY A 24 -4.15 6.96 -18.36
N ALA A 25 -3.25 6.99 -19.35
CA ALA A 25 -2.42 8.16 -19.60
C ALA A 25 -3.28 9.41 -19.85
N GLY A 26 -2.98 10.49 -19.16
CA GLY A 26 -3.77 11.72 -19.20
C GLY A 26 -5.06 11.67 -18.37
N ALA A 27 -5.29 10.64 -17.55
CA ALA A 27 -6.45 10.55 -16.67
C ALA A 27 -6.60 11.76 -15.74
N LEU A 28 -5.50 12.48 -15.42
CA LEU A 28 -5.55 13.72 -14.65
C LEU A 28 -6.52 14.75 -15.26
N GLN A 29 -6.66 14.79 -16.59
CA GLN A 29 -7.57 15.69 -17.30
C GLN A 29 -9.05 15.42 -17.01
N ARG A 30 -9.38 14.28 -16.38
CA ARG A 30 -10.74 13.94 -15.96
C ARG A 30 -11.07 14.42 -14.53
N LEU A 31 -10.11 15.04 -13.84
CA LEU A 31 -10.31 15.60 -12.49
C LEU A 31 -11.48 16.58 -12.41
N PRO A 32 -11.65 17.57 -13.31
CA PRO A 32 -12.76 18.52 -13.23
C PRO A 32 -14.14 17.84 -13.27
N ALA A 33 -14.27 16.77 -14.07
CA ALA A 33 -15.50 16.00 -14.16
C ALA A 33 -15.81 15.26 -12.84
N GLN A 34 -14.80 14.81 -12.10
CA GLN A 34 -15.00 14.20 -10.78
C GLN A 34 -15.32 15.23 -9.70
N VAL A 35 -14.65 16.38 -9.71
CA VAL A 35 -14.94 17.52 -8.83
C VAL A 35 -16.40 17.97 -9.00
N ALA A 36 -16.84 18.17 -10.24
CA ALA A 36 -18.22 18.54 -10.56
C ALA A 36 -19.23 17.47 -10.11
N ARG A 37 -18.97 16.19 -10.38
CA ARG A 37 -19.82 15.07 -9.95
C ARG A 37 -20.00 15.01 -8.43
N LEU A 38 -18.95 15.34 -7.69
CA LEU A 38 -18.94 15.32 -6.22
C LEU A 38 -19.39 16.65 -5.60
N ASN A 39 -19.85 17.61 -6.42
CA ASN A 39 -20.28 18.94 -6.01
C ASN A 39 -19.24 19.74 -5.22
N MET A 40 -17.95 19.43 -5.37
CA MET A 40 -16.86 20.14 -4.71
C MET A 40 -16.68 21.52 -5.35
N LYS A 41 -16.73 22.59 -4.55
CA LYS A 41 -16.55 23.98 -5.00
C LYS A 41 -15.20 24.54 -4.57
N ARG A 42 -14.68 24.09 -3.43
CA ARG A 42 -13.40 24.53 -2.88
C ARG A 42 -12.69 23.39 -2.15
N PRO A 43 -12.18 22.38 -2.87
CA PRO A 43 -11.40 21.32 -2.26
C PRO A 43 -10.11 21.85 -1.61
N LEU A 44 -9.66 21.15 -0.56
CA LEU A 44 -8.28 21.21 -0.10
C LEU A 44 -7.43 20.23 -0.92
N VAL A 45 -6.37 20.71 -1.56
CA VAL A 45 -5.36 19.84 -2.18
C VAL A 45 -4.30 19.46 -1.15
N VAL A 46 -4.19 18.18 -0.85
CA VAL A 46 -3.21 17.63 0.11
C VAL A 46 -2.08 16.94 -0.65
N THR A 47 -0.84 17.32 -0.36
CA THR A 47 0.35 16.77 -1.00
C THR A 47 1.61 16.94 -0.13
N ASP A 48 2.76 16.49 -0.63
CA ASP A 48 4.06 16.63 0.01
C ASP A 48 5.02 17.51 -0.82
N ALA A 49 6.06 18.01 -0.16
CA ALA A 49 7.06 18.89 -0.76
C ALA A 49 7.83 18.22 -1.92
N GLY A 50 7.95 16.88 -1.93
CA GLY A 50 8.60 16.14 -3.01
C GLY A 50 7.79 16.17 -4.29
N VAL A 51 6.48 15.96 -4.20
CA VAL A 51 5.52 16.04 -5.32
C VAL A 51 5.46 17.47 -5.88
N VAL A 52 5.50 18.48 -5.00
CA VAL A 52 5.58 19.90 -5.39
C VAL A 52 6.89 20.20 -6.12
N LYS A 53 8.02 19.76 -5.57
CA LYS A 53 9.34 19.94 -6.19
C LYS A 53 9.46 19.24 -7.54
N ALA A 54 8.77 18.12 -7.71
CA ALA A 54 8.73 17.37 -8.96
C ALA A 54 7.82 18.01 -10.04
N GLY A 55 7.10 19.10 -9.74
CA GLY A 55 6.20 19.75 -10.69
C GLY A 55 4.83 19.06 -10.85
N LEU A 56 4.58 17.98 -10.10
CA LEU A 56 3.36 17.17 -10.26
C LEU A 56 2.14 17.85 -9.66
N ALA A 57 2.29 18.52 -8.51
CA ALA A 57 1.22 19.31 -7.90
C ALA A 57 0.77 20.46 -8.83
N GLN A 58 1.72 21.09 -9.53
CA GLN A 58 1.45 22.18 -10.45
C GLN A 58 0.67 21.72 -11.69
N ARG A 59 0.88 20.48 -12.18
CA ARG A 59 0.03 19.89 -13.23
C ARG A 59 -1.43 19.83 -12.78
N LEU A 60 -1.67 19.35 -11.55
CA LEU A 60 -3.02 19.31 -10.96
C LEU A 60 -3.60 20.72 -10.81
N TYR A 61 -2.83 21.67 -10.29
CA TYR A 61 -3.26 23.06 -10.15
C TYR A 61 -3.65 23.68 -11.48
N GLY A 62 -2.89 23.41 -12.56
CA GLY A 62 -3.23 23.84 -13.92
C GLY A 62 -4.59 23.33 -14.35
N VAL A 63 -4.84 22.02 -14.22
CA VAL A 63 -6.13 21.39 -14.57
C VAL A 63 -7.30 21.99 -13.79
N LEU A 64 -7.14 22.27 -12.49
CA LEU A 64 -8.19 22.91 -11.69
C LEU A 64 -8.42 24.37 -12.10
N LYS A 65 -7.35 25.14 -12.34
CA LYS A 65 -7.44 26.55 -12.77
C LYS A 65 -8.10 26.70 -14.13
N GLU A 66 -7.72 25.88 -15.10
CA GLU A 66 -8.32 25.86 -16.45
C GLU A 66 -9.82 25.53 -16.40
N ALA A 67 -10.23 24.69 -15.45
CA ALA A 67 -11.64 24.37 -15.22
C ALA A 67 -12.39 25.39 -14.34
N GLY A 68 -11.73 26.48 -13.88
CA GLY A 68 -12.33 27.48 -13.01
C GLY A 68 -12.66 26.99 -11.59
N VAL A 69 -12.02 25.90 -11.14
CA VAL A 69 -12.23 25.35 -9.80
C VAL A 69 -11.33 26.08 -8.80
N SER A 70 -11.94 26.70 -7.79
CA SER A 70 -11.21 27.27 -6.65
C SER A 70 -10.68 26.14 -5.76
N PHE A 71 -9.48 26.28 -5.19
CA PHE A 71 -8.93 25.30 -4.25
C PHE A 71 -7.97 25.97 -3.27
N ALA A 72 -7.77 25.33 -2.11
CA ALA A 72 -6.70 25.63 -1.17
C ALA A 72 -5.63 24.52 -1.23
N THR A 73 -4.43 24.76 -0.69
CA THR A 73 -3.37 23.74 -0.65
C THR A 73 -2.86 23.50 0.76
N PHE A 74 -2.43 22.27 1.00
CA PHE A 74 -1.62 21.85 2.13
C PHE A 74 -0.52 20.93 1.58
N GLU A 75 0.71 21.43 1.56
CA GLU A 75 1.84 20.86 0.82
C GLU A 75 2.93 20.29 1.75
N GLU A 76 2.66 20.25 3.06
CA GLU A 76 3.65 20.00 4.11
C GLU A 76 3.60 18.57 4.68
N VAL A 77 2.88 17.64 4.02
CA VAL A 77 2.83 16.25 4.50
C VAL A 77 4.24 15.65 4.50
N LYS A 78 4.63 15.09 5.65
CA LYS A 78 5.91 14.42 5.82
C LYS A 78 5.86 12.95 5.39
N PRO A 79 7.00 12.35 4.99
CA PRO A 79 7.12 10.90 4.90
C PRO A 79 6.75 10.25 6.24
N ASP A 80 6.06 9.11 6.19
CA ASP A 80 5.49 8.44 7.36
C ASP A 80 4.65 9.40 8.22
N PRO A 81 3.44 9.79 7.74
CA PRO A 81 2.68 10.89 8.32
C PRO A 81 2.36 10.61 9.78
N THR A 82 2.28 11.69 10.54
CA THR A 82 1.92 11.71 11.95
C THR A 82 0.54 12.31 12.13
N GLU A 83 -0.07 12.11 13.29
CA GLU A 83 -1.32 12.76 13.65
C GLU A 83 -1.23 14.30 13.56
N ARG A 84 -0.04 14.88 13.76
CA ARG A 84 0.20 16.33 13.58
C ARG A 84 0.00 16.78 12.14
N ASP A 85 0.38 15.96 11.16
CA ASP A 85 0.16 16.27 9.75
C ASP A 85 -1.35 16.32 9.43
N ALA A 86 -2.14 15.42 10.05
CA ALA A 86 -3.59 15.43 9.92
C ALA A 86 -4.24 16.65 10.59
N PHE A 87 -3.74 17.07 11.76
CA PHE A 87 -4.22 18.31 12.40
C PHE A 87 -3.89 19.57 11.60
N ALA A 88 -2.67 19.70 11.08
CA ALA A 88 -2.28 20.83 10.23
C ALA A 88 -3.13 20.89 8.95
N GLY A 89 -3.37 19.74 8.31
CA GLY A 89 -4.27 19.65 7.16
C GLY A 89 -5.72 20.01 7.49
N LEU A 90 -6.22 19.65 8.68
CA LEU A 90 -7.54 20.04 9.16
C LEU A 90 -7.65 21.55 9.41
N GLU A 91 -6.63 22.17 9.98
CA GLU A 91 -6.56 23.63 10.15
C GLU A 91 -6.64 24.34 8.80
N ALA A 92 -5.85 23.88 7.82
CA ALA A 92 -5.89 24.40 6.45
C ALA A 92 -7.28 24.22 5.80
N TYR A 93 -7.91 23.04 5.98
CA TYR A 93 -9.26 22.75 5.50
C TYR A 93 -10.29 23.74 6.07
N ARG A 94 -10.27 23.94 7.39
CA ARG A 94 -11.23 24.81 8.11
C ARG A 94 -11.00 26.29 7.80
N ALA A 95 -9.75 26.75 7.83
CA ALA A 95 -9.39 28.15 7.56
C ALA A 95 -9.82 28.59 6.16
N ASN A 96 -9.76 27.70 5.17
CA ASN A 96 -10.15 27.99 3.79
C ASN A 96 -11.62 27.68 3.46
N LYS A 97 -12.38 27.15 4.43
CA LYS A 97 -13.77 26.72 4.28
C LYS A 97 -13.93 25.70 3.15
N CYS A 98 -13.09 24.68 3.16
CA CYS A 98 -13.11 23.64 2.14
C CYS A 98 -14.35 22.73 2.27
N ASP A 99 -14.75 22.11 1.17
CA ASP A 99 -15.93 21.24 1.06
C ASP A 99 -15.62 19.82 0.53
N GLY A 100 -14.33 19.52 0.39
CA GLY A 100 -13.83 18.25 -0.11
C GLY A 100 -12.31 18.22 -0.11
N ILE A 101 -11.74 17.05 -0.41
CA ILE A 101 -10.29 16.84 -0.40
C ILE A 101 -9.84 16.23 -1.73
N ILE A 102 -8.76 16.75 -2.31
CA ILE A 102 -8.06 16.15 -3.43
C ILE A 102 -6.65 15.82 -2.95
N ALA A 103 -6.28 14.56 -2.93
CA ALA A 103 -4.95 14.12 -2.49
C ALA A 103 -4.11 13.73 -3.71
N ILE A 104 -2.88 14.25 -3.81
CA ILE A 104 -1.92 13.87 -4.84
C ILE A 104 -0.57 13.51 -4.21
N GLY A 105 -0.05 12.33 -4.53
CA GLY A 105 1.28 11.94 -4.07
C GLY A 105 1.44 10.44 -3.88
N GLY A 106 2.39 10.04 -3.03
CA GLY A 106 2.55 8.64 -2.61
C GLY A 106 1.59 8.24 -1.49
N GLY A 107 1.84 7.11 -0.83
CA GLY A 107 1.02 6.66 0.30
C GLY A 107 0.88 7.70 1.42
N SER A 108 1.95 8.40 1.78
CA SER A 108 1.95 9.39 2.86
C SER A 108 0.91 10.52 2.69
N PRO A 109 0.90 11.32 1.62
CA PRO A 109 -0.14 12.34 1.43
C PRO A 109 -1.55 11.76 1.21
N LEU A 110 -1.68 10.57 0.62
CA LEU A 110 -3.00 9.92 0.46
C LEU A 110 -3.59 9.50 1.82
N ASP A 111 -2.76 8.91 2.69
CA ASP A 111 -3.17 8.50 4.04
C ASP A 111 -3.43 9.72 4.92
N ALA A 112 -2.56 10.73 4.90
CA ALA A 112 -2.77 11.98 5.62
C ALA A 112 -4.09 12.65 5.20
N ALA A 113 -4.42 12.67 3.90
CA ALA A 113 -5.67 13.23 3.41
C ALA A 113 -6.91 12.49 3.93
N LYS A 114 -6.86 11.16 4.06
CA LYS A 114 -7.95 10.38 4.68
C LYS A 114 -8.10 10.70 6.16
N LEU A 115 -6.99 10.94 6.87
CA LEU A 115 -7.04 11.31 8.29
C LEU A 115 -7.56 12.73 8.49
N VAL A 116 -7.18 13.68 7.62
CA VAL A 116 -7.80 15.00 7.54
C VAL A 116 -9.30 14.86 7.32
N GLN A 117 -9.72 14.01 6.36
CA GLN A 117 -11.13 13.72 6.06
C GLN A 117 -11.89 13.25 7.31
N VAL A 118 -11.35 12.29 8.06
CA VAL A 118 -11.94 11.81 9.33
C VAL A 118 -12.15 12.98 10.29
N LEU A 119 -11.11 13.76 10.55
CA LEU A 119 -11.13 14.86 11.52
C LEU A 119 -12.05 16.03 11.15
N THR A 120 -12.59 16.07 9.91
CA THR A 120 -13.59 17.07 9.55
C THR A 120 -14.91 16.90 10.31
N THR A 121 -15.27 15.65 10.66
CA THR A 121 -16.56 15.32 11.30
C THR A 121 -16.46 14.42 12.52
N HIS A 122 -15.25 14.00 12.87
CA HIS A 122 -14.94 13.10 13.97
C HIS A 122 -13.99 13.79 14.94
N GLU A 123 -14.33 13.78 16.23
CA GLU A 123 -13.55 14.46 17.27
C GLU A 123 -12.25 13.70 17.57
N PRO A 124 -11.12 14.40 17.76
CA PRO A 124 -9.87 13.78 18.21
C PRO A 124 -9.99 13.14 19.61
N PRO A 125 -9.01 12.31 20.00
CA PRO A 125 -7.82 11.90 19.25
C PRO A 125 -8.12 10.86 18.16
N LEU A 126 -7.22 10.73 17.17
CA LEU A 126 -7.37 9.74 16.10
C LEU A 126 -7.35 8.29 16.63
N SER A 127 -6.69 8.04 17.77
CA SER A 127 -6.63 6.72 18.43
C SER A 127 -8.00 6.17 18.82
N ARG A 128 -9.02 7.03 18.95
CA ARG A 128 -10.41 6.62 19.15
C ARG A 128 -10.95 5.75 18.01
N TYR A 129 -10.37 5.86 16.82
CA TYR A 129 -10.80 5.19 15.61
C TYR A 129 -9.89 4.01 15.21
N ASP A 130 -9.01 3.57 16.11
CA ASP A 130 -8.11 2.42 15.92
C ASP A 130 -8.91 1.11 15.83
N ASP A 131 -8.89 0.47 14.66
CA ASP A 131 -9.63 -0.76 14.39
C ASP A 131 -9.14 -1.94 15.24
N ALA A 132 -7.87 -1.95 15.64
CA ALA A 132 -7.32 -2.99 16.50
C ALA A 132 -7.94 -2.99 17.91
N THR A 133 -8.59 -1.90 18.30
CA THR A 133 -9.32 -1.75 19.57
C THR A 133 -10.84 -1.65 19.39
N GLY A 134 -11.34 -1.89 18.17
CA GLY A 134 -12.75 -1.77 17.82
C GLY A 134 -13.21 -0.31 17.63
N GLY A 135 -12.29 0.61 17.31
CA GLY A 135 -12.60 2.02 17.07
C GLY A 135 -13.28 2.29 15.72
N ASP A 136 -13.21 1.34 14.79
CA ASP A 136 -13.83 1.38 13.46
C ASP A 136 -15.35 1.61 13.54
N GLN A 137 -16.01 1.09 14.58
CA GLN A 137 -17.45 1.28 14.83
C GLN A 137 -17.85 2.75 15.06
N TYR A 138 -16.89 3.63 15.37
CA TYR A 138 -17.14 5.05 15.63
C TYR A 138 -16.96 5.93 14.38
N VAL A 139 -16.51 5.36 13.25
CA VAL A 139 -16.37 6.08 11.98
C VAL A 139 -17.70 6.05 11.22
N ARG A 140 -18.19 7.22 10.81
CA ARG A 140 -19.50 7.42 10.16
C ARG A 140 -19.37 7.99 8.75
N ASP A 141 -20.31 7.67 7.86
CA ASP A 141 -20.39 8.23 6.49
C ASP A 141 -20.99 9.64 6.46
N ASN A 142 -20.41 10.56 7.23
CA ASN A 142 -20.79 11.98 7.23
C ASN A 142 -19.63 12.90 6.80
N MET A 143 -18.55 12.31 6.28
CA MET A 143 -17.34 13.00 5.87
C MET A 143 -17.47 13.61 4.46
N PRO A 144 -16.75 14.70 4.15
CA PRO A 144 -16.74 15.29 2.81
C PRO A 144 -16.09 14.33 1.79
N PRO A 145 -16.35 14.48 0.48
CA PRO A 145 -15.77 13.61 -0.53
C PRO A 145 -14.24 13.76 -0.63
N LEU A 146 -13.56 12.67 -0.96
CA LEU A 146 -12.12 12.62 -1.23
C LEU A 146 -11.86 12.05 -2.63
N ILE A 147 -10.99 12.70 -3.41
CA ILE A 147 -10.42 12.21 -4.67
C ILE A 147 -8.94 11.92 -4.45
N ALA A 148 -8.48 10.71 -4.77
CA ALA A 148 -7.07 10.31 -4.62
C ALA A 148 -6.37 10.19 -5.98
N ILE A 149 -5.12 10.66 -6.06
CA ILE A 149 -4.32 10.72 -7.29
C ILE A 149 -2.92 10.18 -6.98
N PRO A 150 -2.65 8.88 -7.19
CA PRO A 150 -1.36 8.29 -6.87
C PRO A 150 -0.27 8.77 -7.84
N THR A 151 0.92 9.03 -7.30
CA THR A 151 2.15 9.34 -8.05
C THR A 151 3.23 8.26 -7.86
N THR A 152 2.91 7.22 -7.08
CA THR A 152 3.72 6.03 -6.86
C THR A 152 2.89 4.78 -7.12
N ALA A 153 3.52 3.70 -7.56
CA ALA A 153 2.88 2.40 -7.72
C ALA A 153 3.38 1.44 -6.63
N GLY A 154 2.68 1.42 -5.49
CA GLY A 154 3.02 0.55 -4.35
C GLY A 154 1.86 0.33 -3.38
N THR A 155 1.48 1.38 -2.67
CA THR A 155 0.54 1.25 -1.53
C THR A 155 -0.89 0.95 -1.95
N GLY A 156 -1.32 1.43 -3.13
CA GLY A 156 -2.72 1.36 -3.57
C GLY A 156 -3.68 2.12 -2.64
N SER A 157 -3.18 3.09 -1.87
CA SER A 157 -3.98 3.86 -0.91
C SER A 157 -5.16 4.58 -1.58
N GLU A 158 -5.06 4.92 -2.86
CA GLU A 158 -6.14 5.50 -3.67
C GLU A 158 -7.39 4.62 -3.80
N VAL A 159 -7.28 3.31 -3.54
CA VAL A 159 -8.42 2.37 -3.52
C VAL A 159 -8.56 1.64 -2.18
N SER A 160 -7.73 1.98 -1.18
CA SER A 160 -7.77 1.35 0.14
C SER A 160 -8.77 2.03 1.08
N ARG A 161 -9.22 1.27 2.08
CA ARG A 161 -10.13 1.67 3.17
C ARG A 161 -9.40 2.04 4.48
N SER A 162 -8.09 2.28 4.39
CA SER A 162 -7.23 2.60 5.53
C SER A 162 -6.57 3.96 5.38
N GLY A 163 -6.42 4.70 6.47
CA GLY A 163 -5.45 5.77 6.63
C GLY A 163 -4.47 5.37 7.73
N VAL A 164 -3.16 5.56 7.49
CA VAL A 164 -2.11 5.14 8.43
C VAL A 164 -1.32 6.35 8.88
N ALA A 165 -1.15 6.51 10.19
CA ALA A 165 -0.26 7.52 10.75
C ALA A 165 0.34 7.09 12.08
N THR A 166 1.44 7.73 12.46
CA THR A 166 1.96 7.65 13.82
C THR A 166 1.16 8.56 14.74
N LEU A 167 0.48 8.00 15.73
CA LEU A 167 -0.37 8.75 16.66
C LEU A 167 0.44 9.33 17.82
N SER A 168 0.14 10.56 18.22
CA SER A 168 0.98 11.31 19.17
C SER A 168 0.86 10.77 20.59
N ASP A 169 -0.33 10.29 20.94
CA ASP A 169 -0.69 9.80 22.27
C ASP A 169 -0.13 8.40 22.57
N THR A 170 -0.09 7.52 21.56
CA THR A 170 0.42 6.16 21.70
C THR A 170 1.86 5.98 21.21
N GLY A 171 2.35 6.88 20.35
CA GLY A 171 3.63 6.72 19.66
C GLY A 171 3.67 5.54 18.68
N ARG A 172 2.51 4.97 18.34
CA ARG A 172 2.38 3.81 17.44
C ARG A 172 1.97 4.27 16.05
N LYS A 173 2.49 3.58 15.04
CA LYS A 173 1.94 3.63 13.68
C LYS A 173 0.65 2.83 13.69
N THR A 174 -0.47 3.54 13.64
CA THR A 174 -1.81 2.98 13.77
C THR A 174 -2.53 3.05 12.44
N VAL A 175 -3.26 1.99 12.13
CA VAL A 175 -4.17 1.93 11.01
C VAL A 175 -5.53 2.42 11.51
N ILE A 176 -6.14 3.36 10.81
CA ILE A 176 -7.55 3.69 10.96
C ILE A 176 -8.26 3.09 9.77
N PHE A 177 -9.14 2.14 10.03
CA PHE A 177 -9.76 1.32 9.00
C PHE A 177 -11.27 1.48 9.03
N SER A 178 -11.85 1.91 7.91
CA SER A 178 -13.30 1.89 7.73
C SER A 178 -13.64 2.00 6.24
N PRO A 179 -14.69 1.30 5.76
CA PRO A 179 -15.18 1.46 4.39
C PRO A 179 -15.44 2.92 3.99
N PHE A 180 -15.75 3.79 4.96
CA PHE A 180 -16.03 5.20 4.72
C PHE A 180 -14.78 6.05 4.40
N LEU A 181 -13.57 5.52 4.65
CA LEU A 181 -12.30 6.16 4.24
C LEU A 181 -11.97 5.93 2.77
N MET A 182 -12.73 5.09 2.06
CA MET A 182 -12.48 4.86 0.63
C MET A 182 -12.69 6.16 -0.18
N PRO A 183 -11.72 6.54 -1.03
CA PRO A 183 -11.89 7.68 -1.92
C PRO A 183 -13.12 7.51 -2.82
N LYS A 184 -13.89 8.59 -3.01
CA LYS A 184 -15.06 8.59 -3.90
C LYS A 184 -14.65 8.56 -5.38
N ALA A 185 -13.39 8.86 -5.68
CA ALA A 185 -12.74 8.59 -6.97
C ALA A 185 -11.22 8.43 -6.82
N ALA A 186 -10.63 7.56 -7.63
CA ALA A 186 -9.18 7.45 -7.84
C ALA A 186 -8.85 7.86 -9.28
N ILE A 187 -7.90 8.78 -9.46
CA ILE A 187 -7.41 9.20 -10.78
C ILE A 187 -6.01 8.63 -10.97
N CYS A 188 -5.96 7.49 -11.62
CA CYS A 188 -4.77 6.68 -11.81
C CYS A 188 -4.14 7.03 -13.16
N ASP A 189 -3.33 8.10 -13.18
CA ASP A 189 -2.61 8.56 -14.37
C ASP A 189 -1.14 8.10 -14.33
N PRO A 190 -0.75 7.08 -15.13
CA PRO A 190 0.62 6.56 -15.13
C PRO A 190 1.66 7.61 -15.55
N GLU A 191 1.27 8.69 -16.23
CA GLU A 191 2.20 9.78 -16.56
C GLU A 191 2.74 10.51 -15.32
N LEU A 192 2.01 10.46 -14.20
CA LEU A 192 2.44 11.05 -12.94
C LEU A 192 3.54 10.23 -12.25
N THR A 193 3.83 9.03 -12.75
CA THR A 193 4.86 8.14 -12.21
C THR A 193 6.15 8.12 -13.04
N LEU A 194 6.15 8.71 -14.24
CA LEU A 194 7.28 8.65 -15.17
C LEU A 194 8.57 9.30 -14.62
N GLY A 195 8.42 10.25 -13.70
CA GLY A 195 9.52 10.93 -13.02
C GLY A 195 10.04 10.21 -11.77
N LEU A 196 9.40 9.11 -11.34
CA LEU A 196 9.79 8.40 -10.14
C LEU A 196 11.16 7.72 -10.33
N PRO A 197 12.18 8.02 -9.50
CA PRO A 197 13.51 7.46 -9.69
C PRO A 197 13.55 5.92 -9.53
N PRO A 198 14.61 5.25 -10.00
CA PRO A 198 14.71 3.79 -9.94
C PRO A 198 14.59 3.22 -8.52
N GLY A 199 15.24 3.84 -7.51
CA GLY A 199 15.19 3.38 -6.12
C GLY A 199 13.77 3.31 -5.54
N PRO A 200 13.02 4.43 -5.50
CA PRO A 200 11.61 4.42 -5.10
C PRO A 200 10.73 3.51 -5.97
N THR A 201 10.99 3.42 -7.29
CA THR A 201 10.27 2.51 -8.19
C THR A 201 10.43 1.04 -7.77
N ALA A 202 11.66 0.62 -7.47
CA ALA A 202 11.96 -0.72 -6.96
C ALA A 202 11.26 -0.98 -5.62
N ALA A 203 11.40 -0.05 -4.67
CA ALA A 203 10.85 -0.21 -3.33
C ALA A 203 9.31 -0.25 -3.34
N THR A 204 8.65 0.69 -4.01
CA THR A 204 7.17 0.69 -4.08
C THR A 204 6.64 -0.46 -4.93
N GLY A 205 7.35 -0.85 -6.00
CA GLY A 205 6.95 -1.99 -6.80
C GLY A 205 6.99 -3.33 -6.03
N MET A 206 8.01 -3.51 -5.19
CA MET A 206 8.08 -4.67 -4.28
C MET A 206 7.04 -4.60 -3.16
N ASP A 207 6.66 -3.40 -2.73
CA ASP A 207 5.53 -3.21 -1.81
C ASP A 207 4.23 -3.74 -2.42
N ALA A 208 3.91 -3.35 -3.66
CA ALA A 208 2.76 -3.87 -4.40
C ALA A 208 2.81 -5.40 -4.57
N PHE A 209 3.99 -5.94 -4.92
CA PHE A 209 4.17 -7.39 -5.01
C PHE A 209 3.88 -8.09 -3.68
N THR A 210 4.40 -7.53 -2.59
CA THR A 210 4.23 -8.07 -1.23
C THR A 210 2.77 -8.03 -0.80
N HIS A 211 2.04 -6.93 -1.09
CA HIS A 211 0.61 -6.84 -0.86
C HIS A 211 -0.15 -7.98 -1.55
N CYS A 212 0.09 -8.18 -2.86
CA CYS A 212 -0.56 -9.26 -3.60
C CYS A 212 -0.19 -10.64 -3.03
N LEU A 213 1.09 -10.90 -2.79
CA LEU A 213 1.57 -12.19 -2.31
C LEU A 213 1.04 -12.52 -0.91
N GLU A 214 1.17 -11.61 0.05
CA GLU A 214 0.69 -11.86 1.41
C GLU A 214 -0.83 -11.98 1.46
N ALA A 215 -1.57 -11.18 0.70
CA ALA A 215 -3.01 -11.35 0.57
C ALA A 215 -3.37 -12.73 0.01
N TYR A 216 -2.68 -13.15 -1.06
CA TYR A 216 -2.89 -14.46 -1.66
C TYR A 216 -2.61 -15.61 -0.68
N LEU A 217 -1.61 -15.45 0.20
CA LEU A 217 -1.26 -16.45 1.20
C LEU A 217 -2.06 -16.33 2.50
N SER A 218 -2.68 -15.19 2.78
CA SER A 218 -3.39 -14.89 4.03
C SER A 218 -4.50 -15.89 4.35
N ASN A 219 -4.69 -16.12 5.65
CA ASN A 219 -5.76 -16.90 6.25
C ASN A 219 -7.12 -16.19 6.10
N GLY A 220 -7.78 -16.42 4.97
CA GLY A 220 -9.14 -15.93 4.71
C GLY A 220 -9.71 -16.57 3.45
N PHE A 221 -11.04 -16.73 3.38
CA PHE A 221 -11.69 -17.16 2.14
C PHE A 221 -12.19 -15.92 1.40
N HIS A 222 -11.52 -15.57 0.30
CA HIS A 222 -11.88 -14.40 -0.50
C HIS A 222 -11.43 -14.61 -1.96
N PRO A 223 -12.17 -15.42 -2.75
CA PRO A 223 -11.71 -15.88 -4.07
C PRO A 223 -11.46 -14.75 -5.09
N LEU A 224 -12.17 -13.63 -4.96
CA LEU A 224 -11.91 -12.45 -5.80
C LEU A 224 -10.59 -11.75 -5.45
N ALA A 225 -10.19 -11.74 -4.17
CA ALA A 225 -8.89 -11.20 -3.74
C ALA A 225 -7.78 -12.11 -4.25
N ASP A 226 -8.00 -13.42 -4.21
CA ASP A 226 -7.06 -14.40 -4.75
C ASP A 226 -6.83 -14.22 -6.26
N ALA A 227 -7.91 -13.97 -7.01
CA ALA A 227 -7.83 -13.74 -8.44
C ALA A 227 -7.03 -12.47 -8.78
N VAL A 228 -7.38 -11.33 -8.16
CA VAL A 228 -6.68 -10.06 -8.43
C VAL A 228 -5.24 -10.06 -7.90
N ALA A 229 -4.95 -10.77 -6.80
CA ALA A 229 -3.60 -10.90 -6.28
C ALA A 229 -2.68 -11.64 -7.26
N ILE A 230 -3.16 -12.72 -7.89
CA ILE A 230 -2.36 -13.46 -8.88
C ILE A 230 -2.09 -12.62 -10.13
N ASP A 231 -3.07 -11.84 -10.62
CA ASP A 231 -2.84 -10.92 -11.74
C ASP A 231 -1.81 -9.83 -11.37
N GLY A 232 -1.90 -9.27 -10.15
CA GLY A 232 -0.95 -8.30 -9.64
C GLY A 232 0.47 -8.84 -9.54
N ILE A 233 0.64 -10.07 -9.05
CA ILE A 233 1.95 -10.77 -9.04
C ILE A 233 2.51 -10.88 -10.46
N ALA A 234 1.69 -11.29 -11.43
CA ALA A 234 2.10 -11.44 -12.82
C ALA A 234 2.48 -10.08 -13.46
N ARG A 235 1.74 -9.01 -13.15
CA ARG A 235 2.05 -7.63 -13.58
C ARG A 235 3.37 -7.16 -13.03
N VAL A 236 3.60 -7.29 -11.72
CA VAL A 236 4.85 -6.85 -11.11
C VAL A 236 6.03 -7.64 -11.68
N ALA A 237 5.92 -8.96 -11.77
CA ALA A 237 7.00 -9.81 -12.27
C ALA A 237 7.45 -9.43 -13.69
N ARG A 238 6.53 -9.04 -14.58
CA ARG A 238 6.86 -8.67 -15.96
C ARG A 238 7.22 -7.20 -16.16
N SER A 239 6.68 -6.29 -15.34
CA SER A 239 6.75 -4.84 -15.59
C SER A 239 7.65 -4.07 -14.63
N LEU A 240 7.89 -4.56 -13.41
CA LEU A 240 8.76 -3.84 -12.47
C LEU A 240 10.21 -3.73 -12.96
N PRO A 241 10.86 -4.79 -13.49
CA PRO A 241 12.19 -4.66 -14.07
C PRO A 241 12.27 -3.60 -15.18
N ARG A 242 11.24 -3.53 -16.02
CA ARG A 242 11.16 -2.58 -17.13
C ARG A 242 10.99 -1.15 -16.63
N ALA A 243 10.07 -0.92 -15.69
CA ALA A 243 9.84 0.39 -15.09
C ALA A 243 11.04 0.89 -14.27
N PHE A 244 11.83 -0.03 -13.71
CA PHE A 244 13.08 0.27 -13.01
C PHE A 244 14.19 0.69 -13.97
N GLU A 245 14.39 -0.06 -15.06
CA GLU A 245 15.44 0.19 -16.05
C GLU A 245 15.11 1.42 -16.92
N ASP A 246 13.89 1.49 -17.43
CA ASP A 246 13.36 2.63 -18.16
C ASP A 246 12.13 3.21 -17.47
N GLY A 247 12.36 4.25 -16.66
CA GLY A 247 11.29 4.96 -15.96
C GLY A 247 10.25 5.62 -16.89
N ARG A 248 10.51 5.71 -18.19
CA ARG A 248 9.59 6.26 -19.20
C ARG A 248 8.73 5.21 -19.90
N ASP A 249 8.93 3.92 -19.62
CA ASP A 249 8.10 2.83 -20.16
C ASP A 249 6.67 2.95 -19.62
N LEU A 250 5.82 3.64 -20.36
CA LEU A 250 4.45 3.98 -19.96
C LEU A 250 3.60 2.72 -19.75
N THR A 251 3.83 1.67 -20.55
CA THR A 251 3.12 0.39 -20.39
C THR A 251 3.53 -0.27 -19.07
N ALA A 252 4.83 -0.32 -18.77
CA ALA A 252 5.30 -0.87 -17.50
C ALA A 252 4.80 -0.05 -16.30
N ARG A 253 4.81 1.28 -16.38
CA ARG A 253 4.23 2.17 -15.35
C ARG A 253 2.73 1.94 -15.15
N THR A 254 1.99 1.76 -16.25
CA THR A 254 0.55 1.43 -16.19
C THR A 254 0.32 0.10 -15.48
N ASP A 255 1.06 -0.95 -15.86
CA ASP A 255 0.97 -2.26 -15.22
C ASP A 255 1.30 -2.20 -13.73
N MET A 256 2.34 -1.46 -13.33
CA MET A 256 2.70 -1.28 -11.93
C MET A 256 1.61 -0.55 -11.14
N MET A 257 1.01 0.49 -11.72
CA MET A 257 -0.11 1.21 -11.11
C MET A 257 -1.34 0.32 -10.92
N VAL A 258 -1.65 -0.53 -11.91
CA VAL A 258 -2.72 -1.53 -11.78
C VAL A 258 -2.39 -2.56 -10.71
N ALA A 259 -1.16 -3.07 -10.67
CA ALA A 259 -0.73 -4.04 -9.66
C ALA A 259 -0.80 -3.49 -8.23
N ALA A 260 -0.47 -2.21 -8.03
CA ALA A 260 -0.62 -1.56 -6.73
C ALA A 260 -2.09 -1.50 -6.27
N MET A 261 -3.00 -1.15 -7.19
CA MET A 261 -4.44 -1.20 -6.90
C MET A 261 -4.92 -2.62 -6.61
N GLU A 262 -4.48 -3.61 -7.39
CA GLU A 262 -4.82 -5.03 -7.17
C GLU A 262 -4.31 -5.53 -5.82
N GLY A 263 -3.10 -5.12 -5.41
CA GLY A 263 -2.58 -5.36 -4.07
C GLY A 263 -3.49 -4.79 -2.99
N ALA A 264 -3.93 -3.55 -3.13
CA ALA A 264 -4.86 -2.91 -2.20
C ALA A 264 -6.27 -3.52 -2.18
N MET A 265 -6.76 -3.98 -3.32
CA MET A 265 -7.99 -4.75 -3.41
C MET A 265 -7.86 -6.12 -2.75
N ALA A 266 -6.69 -6.76 -2.89
CA ALA A 266 -6.43 -8.10 -2.37
C ALA A 266 -6.21 -8.10 -0.85
N PHE A 267 -5.41 -7.18 -0.31
CA PHE A 267 -5.01 -7.20 1.11
C PHE A 267 -6.17 -6.94 2.06
N GLN A 268 -7.36 -6.62 1.56
CA GLN A 268 -8.60 -6.70 2.33
C GLN A 268 -8.79 -8.07 3.01
N LYS A 269 -8.20 -9.13 2.44
CA LYS A 269 -8.13 -10.49 3.00
C LYS A 269 -7.10 -10.64 4.15
N GLY A 270 -6.30 -9.60 4.41
CA GLY A 270 -5.21 -9.59 5.38
C GLY A 270 -3.83 -9.63 4.71
N LEU A 271 -2.82 -9.39 5.54
CA LEU A 271 -1.40 -9.46 5.21
C LEU A 271 -0.75 -10.54 6.10
N GLY A 272 0.58 -10.53 6.23
CA GLY A 272 1.29 -11.55 6.99
C GLY A 272 2.51 -11.03 7.74
N ALA A 273 3.46 -11.94 7.95
CA ALA A 273 4.66 -11.66 8.72
C ALA A 273 5.61 -10.65 8.04
N CYS A 274 5.58 -10.53 6.71
CA CYS A 274 6.45 -9.59 5.99
C CYS A 274 6.07 -8.15 6.36
N HIS A 275 4.79 -7.77 6.26
CA HIS A 275 4.36 -6.44 6.67
C HIS A 275 4.54 -6.18 8.15
N ALA A 276 4.29 -7.17 9.03
CA ALA A 276 4.54 -7.03 10.46
C ALA A 276 6.01 -6.70 10.76
N LEU A 277 6.95 -7.36 10.09
CA LEU A 277 8.38 -7.06 10.18
C LEU A 277 8.70 -5.68 9.59
N ALA A 278 8.15 -5.34 8.42
CA ALA A 278 8.41 -4.05 7.76
C ALA A 278 7.88 -2.86 8.55
N HIS A 279 6.69 -2.97 9.17
CA HIS A 279 6.13 -1.94 10.07
C HIS A 279 7.00 -1.70 11.29
N ALA A 280 7.70 -2.71 11.80
CA ALA A 280 8.65 -2.57 12.89
C ALA A 280 10.01 -2.00 12.42
N LEU A 281 10.50 -2.47 11.26
CA LEU A 281 11.79 -2.08 10.68
C LEU A 281 11.86 -0.59 10.35
N THR A 282 10.85 -0.03 9.69
CA THR A 282 10.85 1.36 9.22
C THR A 282 11.05 2.39 10.34
N PRO A 283 10.23 2.44 11.40
CA PRO A 283 10.39 3.43 12.46
C PRO A 283 11.59 3.18 13.38
N ILE A 284 12.12 1.95 13.44
CA ILE A 284 13.31 1.65 14.28
C ILE A 284 14.61 1.96 13.54
N SER A 285 14.70 1.60 12.26
CA SER A 285 15.96 1.64 11.49
C SER A 285 15.99 2.72 10.40
N GLY A 286 14.88 3.40 10.13
CA GLY A 286 14.77 4.40 9.06
C GLY A 286 14.75 3.81 7.65
N VAL A 287 14.66 2.49 7.51
CA VAL A 287 14.58 1.81 6.20
C VAL A 287 13.22 2.07 5.55
N HIS A 288 13.22 2.39 4.26
CA HIS A 288 11.99 2.60 3.50
C HIS A 288 11.08 1.36 3.55
N HIS A 289 9.77 1.54 3.76
CA HIS A 289 8.81 0.45 3.97
C HIS A 289 8.86 -0.65 2.91
N GLY A 290 8.70 -0.28 1.63
CA GLY A 290 8.78 -1.25 0.52
C GLY A 290 10.15 -1.93 0.39
N LEU A 291 11.23 -1.29 0.84
CA LEU A 291 12.56 -1.89 0.86
C LEU A 291 12.67 -2.94 1.98
N ALA A 292 12.14 -2.62 3.16
CA ALA A 292 12.05 -3.57 4.27
C ALA A 292 11.25 -4.82 3.87
N ASN A 293 10.08 -4.63 3.25
CA ASN A 293 9.27 -5.70 2.68
C ASN A 293 10.10 -6.54 1.69
N ALA A 294 10.73 -5.90 0.69
CA ALA A 294 11.51 -6.61 -0.32
C ALA A 294 12.63 -7.48 0.25
N ILE A 295 13.35 -7.01 1.28
CA ILE A 295 14.50 -7.72 1.86
C ILE A 295 14.05 -8.97 2.63
N VAL A 296 13.02 -8.85 3.47
CA VAL A 296 12.59 -9.97 4.34
C VAL A 296 11.67 -10.97 3.63
N LEU A 297 11.03 -10.57 2.53
CA LEU A 297 10.02 -11.37 1.84
C LEU A 297 10.50 -12.79 1.46
N PRO A 298 11.69 -13.01 0.86
CA PRO A 298 12.12 -14.35 0.52
C PRO A 298 12.20 -15.29 1.72
N VAL A 299 12.67 -14.80 2.87
CA VAL A 299 12.79 -15.57 4.12
C VAL A 299 11.40 -15.88 4.69
N VAL A 300 10.48 -14.92 4.65
CA VAL A 300 9.07 -15.14 5.04
C VAL A 300 8.40 -16.18 4.15
N MET A 301 8.69 -16.18 2.85
CA MET A 301 8.18 -17.19 1.93
C MET A 301 8.71 -18.59 2.26
N GLU A 302 10.00 -18.73 2.62
CA GLU A 302 10.58 -20.01 3.07
C GLU A 302 9.89 -20.50 4.35
N PHE A 303 9.68 -19.61 5.32
CA PHE A 303 8.96 -19.92 6.56
C PHE A 303 7.54 -20.43 6.29
N ASN A 304 6.83 -19.79 5.35
CA ASN A 304 5.46 -20.14 4.98
C ASN A 304 5.37 -21.35 4.03
N ARG A 305 6.45 -21.73 3.34
CA ARG A 305 6.45 -22.78 2.31
C ARG A 305 5.78 -24.09 2.75
N PRO A 306 6.06 -24.66 3.94
CA PRO A 306 5.48 -25.94 4.34
C PRO A 306 3.95 -25.98 4.38
N VAL A 307 3.30 -24.83 4.60
CA VAL A 307 1.83 -24.73 4.67
C VAL A 307 1.22 -24.04 3.45
N SER A 308 2.05 -23.55 2.52
CA SER A 308 1.64 -22.76 1.35
C SER A 308 2.14 -23.34 0.02
N THR A 309 2.63 -24.59 -0.02
CA THR A 309 3.23 -25.21 -1.22
C THR A 309 2.39 -25.03 -2.49
N ALA A 310 1.12 -25.43 -2.48
CA ALA A 310 0.26 -25.34 -3.66
C ALA A 310 0.00 -23.89 -4.11
N ARG A 311 -0.09 -22.94 -3.18
CA ARG A 311 -0.26 -21.52 -3.48
C ARG A 311 1.03 -20.91 -4.03
N LEU A 312 2.18 -21.20 -3.41
CA LEU A 312 3.48 -20.76 -3.92
C LEU A 312 3.79 -21.35 -5.30
N ALA A 313 3.35 -22.59 -5.58
CA ALA A 313 3.46 -23.14 -6.93
C ALA A 313 2.71 -22.29 -7.97
N ARG A 314 1.50 -21.81 -7.64
CA ARG A 314 0.75 -20.87 -8.50
C ARG A 314 1.43 -19.52 -8.63
N VAL A 315 2.07 -19.02 -7.57
CA VAL A 315 2.88 -17.79 -7.62
C VAL A 315 4.04 -17.95 -8.59
N ALA A 316 4.75 -19.08 -8.59
CA ALA A 316 5.82 -19.33 -9.55
C ALA A 316 5.32 -19.26 -11.00
N LEU A 317 4.19 -19.92 -11.30
CA LEU A 317 3.56 -19.88 -12.62
C LEU A 317 3.16 -18.45 -13.01
N ALA A 318 2.56 -17.68 -12.09
CA ALA A 318 2.20 -16.28 -12.31
C ALA A 318 3.42 -15.39 -12.58
N MET A 319 4.56 -15.70 -11.95
CA MET A 319 5.85 -15.05 -12.20
C MET A 319 6.57 -15.59 -13.46
N GLY A 320 5.90 -16.37 -14.31
CA GLY A 320 6.42 -16.85 -15.59
C GLY A 320 7.25 -18.13 -15.50
N ASP A 321 7.01 -18.99 -14.51
CA ASP A 321 7.54 -20.36 -14.53
C ASP A 321 6.79 -21.22 -15.54
N THR A 322 7.52 -21.77 -16.50
CA THR A 322 7.01 -22.64 -17.57
C THR A 322 7.49 -24.08 -17.41
N SER A 323 8.18 -24.40 -16.31
CA SER A 323 8.62 -25.76 -16.04
C SER A 323 7.43 -26.67 -15.75
N ASN A 324 7.51 -27.93 -16.20
CA ASN A 324 6.55 -28.97 -15.83
C ASN A 324 6.97 -29.67 -14.53
N ALA A 325 7.40 -28.89 -13.54
CA ALA A 325 7.90 -29.40 -12.27
C ALA A 325 6.75 -29.73 -11.29
N ARG A 326 7.04 -30.56 -10.28
CA ARG A 326 6.07 -30.86 -9.22
C ARG A 326 5.81 -29.62 -8.35
N GLU A 327 4.66 -29.58 -7.67
CA GLU A 327 4.25 -28.44 -6.84
C GLU A 327 5.32 -28.05 -5.80
N GLU A 328 6.04 -29.01 -5.21
CA GLU A 328 7.10 -28.73 -4.24
C GLU A 328 8.28 -27.96 -4.85
N VAL A 329 8.62 -28.26 -6.11
CA VAL A 329 9.70 -27.59 -6.84
C VAL A 329 9.24 -26.20 -7.28
N LEU A 330 8.01 -26.09 -7.80
CA LEU A 330 7.43 -24.80 -8.18
C LEU A 330 7.33 -23.85 -6.97
N ALA A 331 6.97 -24.35 -5.80
CA ALA A 331 6.95 -23.54 -4.57
C ALA A 331 8.33 -22.95 -4.25
N GLY A 332 9.42 -23.71 -4.42
CA GLY A 332 10.78 -23.19 -4.30
C GLY A 332 11.15 -22.20 -5.41
N ASN A 333 10.72 -22.47 -6.65
CA ASN A 333 10.96 -21.58 -7.78
C ASN A 333 10.33 -20.18 -7.59
N ALA A 334 9.18 -20.08 -6.92
CA ALA A 334 8.58 -18.79 -6.59
C ALA A 334 9.54 -17.93 -5.76
N ILE A 335 10.17 -18.52 -4.74
CA ILE A 335 11.09 -17.83 -3.84
C ILE A 335 12.35 -17.40 -4.60
N GLU A 336 12.91 -18.29 -5.43
CA GLU A 336 14.06 -17.97 -6.28
C GLU A 336 13.75 -16.86 -7.30
N ARG A 337 12.53 -16.83 -7.83
CA ARG A 337 12.09 -15.75 -8.73
C ARG A 337 11.98 -14.42 -8.01
N VAL A 338 11.52 -14.39 -6.77
CA VAL A 338 11.52 -13.17 -5.95
C VAL A 338 12.95 -12.71 -5.66
N ARG A 339 13.86 -13.63 -5.29
CA ARG A 339 15.29 -13.31 -5.10
C ARG A 339 15.92 -12.73 -6.37
N LYS A 340 15.64 -13.32 -7.54
CA LYS A 340 16.11 -12.82 -8.84
C LYS A 340 15.51 -11.46 -9.19
N LEU A 341 14.21 -11.27 -8.95
CA LEU A 341 13.56 -9.98 -9.14
C LEU A 341 14.27 -8.91 -8.32
N ASN A 342 14.40 -9.12 -6.99
CA ASN A 342 15.12 -8.22 -6.08
C ASN A 342 16.52 -7.85 -6.61
N ALA A 343 17.29 -8.84 -7.08
CA ALA A 343 18.62 -8.59 -7.64
C ALA A 343 18.59 -7.72 -8.90
N VAL A 344 17.66 -7.99 -9.83
CA VAL A 344 17.50 -7.21 -11.08
C VAL A 344 17.17 -5.75 -10.80
N ILE A 345 16.31 -5.48 -9.82
CA ILE A 345 15.94 -4.11 -9.41
C ILE A 345 16.81 -3.54 -8.28
N ARG A 346 17.97 -4.16 -8.03
CA ARG A 346 19.02 -3.69 -7.12
C ARG A 346 18.54 -3.46 -5.67
N ILE A 347 17.61 -4.30 -5.20
CA ILE A 347 17.27 -4.37 -3.78
C ILE A 347 18.47 -4.99 -3.03
N PRO A 348 18.94 -4.40 -1.91
CA PRO A 348 19.98 -4.99 -1.08
C PRO A 348 19.58 -6.39 -0.62
N SER A 349 20.54 -7.31 -0.60
CA SER A 349 20.23 -8.70 -0.26
C SER A 349 20.12 -8.96 1.24
N ARG A 350 20.52 -8.00 2.08
CA ARG A 350 20.58 -8.10 3.54
C ARG A 350 20.14 -6.81 4.21
N LEU A 351 19.58 -6.94 5.41
CA LEU A 351 19.12 -5.82 6.23
C LEU A 351 20.27 -4.88 6.61
N ARG A 352 21.47 -5.42 6.89
CA ARG A 352 22.66 -4.60 7.22
C ARG A 352 23.07 -3.67 6.08
N ASP A 353 22.87 -4.09 4.83
CA ASP A 353 23.18 -3.30 3.63
C ASP A 353 22.16 -2.15 3.44
N ALA A 354 21.01 -2.22 4.12
CA ALA A 354 20.00 -1.17 4.18
C ALA A 354 20.08 -0.32 5.47
N GLY A 355 21.17 -0.44 6.24
CA GLY A 355 21.43 0.38 7.42
C GLY A 355 20.81 -0.13 8.73
N VAL A 356 20.21 -1.32 8.73
CA VAL A 356 19.69 -1.96 9.96
C VAL A 356 20.86 -2.42 10.83
N LYS A 357 20.76 -2.24 12.15
CA LYS A 357 21.78 -2.67 13.11
C LYS A 357 21.39 -3.97 13.79
N GLU A 358 22.35 -4.86 14.00
CA GLU A 358 22.12 -6.18 14.61
C GLU A 358 21.50 -6.08 16.01
N GLN A 359 21.93 -5.09 16.80
CA GLN A 359 21.43 -4.84 18.15
C GLN A 359 19.92 -4.50 18.19
N ASP A 360 19.34 -4.03 17.09
CA ASP A 360 17.93 -3.64 17.03
C ASP A 360 17.01 -4.82 16.68
N LEU A 361 17.54 -5.96 16.20
CA LEU A 361 16.74 -7.09 15.71
C LEU A 361 15.77 -7.65 16.77
N VAL A 362 16.19 -7.71 18.03
CA VAL A 362 15.33 -8.17 19.14
C VAL A 362 14.14 -7.23 19.30
N ARG A 363 14.40 -5.92 19.39
CA ARG A 363 13.36 -4.90 19.52
C ARG A 363 12.40 -4.88 18.32
N ILE A 364 12.92 -5.11 17.12
CA ILE A 364 12.11 -5.21 15.89
C ILE A 364 11.18 -6.42 15.97
N SER A 365 11.68 -7.59 16.42
CA SER A 365 10.84 -8.79 16.58
C SER A 365 9.72 -8.60 17.61
N GLU A 366 9.98 -7.91 18.72
CA GLU A 366 8.97 -7.58 19.73
C GLU A 366 7.87 -6.69 19.15
N LYS A 367 8.26 -5.65 18.41
CA LYS A 367 7.30 -4.76 17.74
C LYS A 367 6.51 -5.47 16.64
N ALA A 368 7.15 -6.33 15.86
CA ALA A 368 6.48 -7.09 14.81
C ALA A 368 5.45 -8.08 15.39
N PHE A 369 5.71 -8.65 16.57
CA PHE A 369 4.78 -9.56 17.24
C PHE A 369 3.54 -8.88 17.81
N VAL A 370 3.56 -7.55 18.04
CA VAL A 370 2.36 -6.81 18.46
C VAL A 370 1.57 -6.21 17.29
N ASP A 371 2.10 -6.31 16.07
CA ASP A 371 1.46 -5.83 14.85
C ASP A 371 0.33 -6.77 14.41
N ALA A 372 -0.84 -6.24 14.06
CA ALA A 372 -1.99 -7.08 13.72
C ALA A 372 -1.78 -7.91 12.43
N SER A 373 -0.91 -7.48 11.50
CA SER A 373 -0.70 -8.14 10.21
C SER A 373 -0.19 -9.58 10.36
N HIS A 374 0.66 -9.88 11.36
CA HIS A 374 1.20 -11.24 11.52
C HIS A 374 0.10 -12.29 11.82
N ARG A 375 -1.07 -11.85 12.32
CA ARG A 375 -2.20 -12.75 12.64
C ARG A 375 -2.85 -13.33 11.37
N GLY A 376 -2.71 -12.64 10.23
CA GLY A 376 -3.18 -13.13 8.93
C GLY A 376 -2.23 -14.13 8.26
N ASN A 377 -1.00 -14.28 8.77
CA ASN A 377 0.02 -15.13 8.16
C ASN A 377 -0.40 -16.61 8.13
N PRO A 378 -0.24 -17.34 7.01
CA PRO A 378 -0.73 -18.72 6.86
C PRO A 378 -0.13 -19.69 7.89
N ARG A 379 1.11 -19.46 8.30
CA ARG A 379 1.77 -20.19 9.37
C ARG A 379 1.77 -19.31 10.63
N PRO A 380 1.20 -19.75 11.76
CA PRO A 380 1.28 -18.98 13.01
C PRO A 380 2.73 -18.63 13.36
N CYS A 381 2.97 -17.36 13.68
CA CYS A 381 4.30 -16.84 14.03
C CYS A 381 4.41 -16.64 15.54
N THR A 382 5.50 -17.14 16.14
CA THR A 382 5.96 -16.67 17.45
C THR A 382 6.93 -15.48 17.30
N GLN A 383 7.19 -14.74 18.37
CA GLN A 383 8.26 -13.73 18.38
C GLN A 383 9.62 -14.34 18.03
N GLN A 384 9.89 -15.58 18.46
CA GLN A 384 11.14 -16.27 18.15
C GLN A 384 11.27 -16.58 16.66
N ASP A 385 10.16 -16.93 15.99
CA ASP A 385 10.14 -17.11 14.52
C ASP A 385 10.45 -15.79 13.80
N LEU A 386 9.82 -14.69 14.23
CA LEU A 386 10.06 -13.35 13.66
C LEU A 386 11.53 -12.92 13.84
N LEU A 387 12.12 -13.17 15.01
CA LEU A 387 13.53 -12.91 15.27
C LEU A 387 14.45 -13.80 14.41
N ALA A 388 14.11 -15.08 14.22
CA ALA A 388 14.87 -15.98 13.37
C ALA A 388 14.86 -15.51 11.91
N MET A 389 13.70 -15.09 11.39
CA MET A 389 13.60 -14.53 10.04
C MET A 389 14.41 -13.24 9.88
N LEU A 390 14.43 -12.38 10.90
CA LEU A 390 15.28 -11.18 10.91
C LEU A 390 16.77 -11.52 10.87
N ARG A 391 17.21 -12.52 11.64
CA ARG A 391 18.61 -12.98 11.66
C ARG A 391 19.03 -13.61 10.34
N GLU A 392 18.15 -14.37 9.70
CA GLU A 392 18.41 -14.93 8.37
C GLU A 392 18.46 -13.84 7.28
N SER A 393 17.71 -12.74 7.47
CA SER A 393 17.69 -11.60 6.56
C SER A 393 18.83 -10.59 6.79
N PHE A 394 19.63 -10.73 7.85
CA PHE A 394 20.72 -9.81 8.26
C PHE A 394 22.07 -10.18 7.62
#